data_AF-A0A2H9QSY7-F1
#
_entry.id   AF-A0A2H9QSY7-F1
#
_cell.length_a   1.000
_cell.length_b   1.000
_cell.length_c   1.000
_cell.angle_alpha   90.00
_cell.angle_beta   90.00
_cell.angle_gamma   90.00
#
_symmetry.space_group_name_H-M   'P 1'
#
loop_
_entity.id
_entity.type
_entity.pdbx_description
1 polymer ?
#
loop_
_entity_poly.entity_id
_entity_poly.type
_entity_poly.pdbx_seq_one_letter_code
_entity_poly.pdbx_strand_id
1 'polypeptide(L)'
;SYEKAKNRFLAEIDKILVSISKPHKGPKLTQESIRNRLSDSIPKKWRSVFKFHVGNTLDKKIDVKAWVVKKKEKEFYRGFGKTIIFTDRHDMPTKDIVKTYMSLWTVEEDFKFLKDRVLIPVTPIYHHLDLPIKVHVFLCVMGLLFYRYMLWKYLEDDELTLPQYWFRV
;
A
#
# COMPACT_ATOMS: atom_id res chain seq x y z
N SER A 1 3.47 -3.67 -1.42
CA SER A 1 3.64 -5.04 -0.89
C SER A 1 3.67 -6.06 -2.01
N TYR A 2 4.42 -7.16 -1.84
CA TYR A 2 4.55 -8.26 -2.81
C TYR A 2 3.18 -8.89 -3.15
N GLU A 3 2.32 -9.10 -2.15
CA GLU A 3 0.98 -9.64 -2.34
C GLU A 3 0.11 -8.78 -3.25
N LYS A 4 0.17 -7.45 -3.08
CA LYS A 4 -0.55 -6.51 -3.94
C LYS A 4 -0.12 -6.63 -5.40
N ALA A 5 1.17 -6.83 -5.66
CA ALA A 5 1.67 -7.02 -7.01
C ALA A 5 1.37 -8.40 -7.57
N LYS A 6 1.38 -9.44 -6.74
CA LYS A 6 0.89 -10.78 -7.10
C LYS A 6 -0.57 -10.71 -7.55
N ASN A 7 -1.42 -10.03 -6.78
CA ASN A 7 -2.83 -9.84 -7.11
C ASN A 7 -3.01 -9.02 -8.39
N ARG A 8 -2.25 -7.93 -8.57
CA ARG A 8 -2.27 -7.15 -9.81
C ARG A 8 -1.86 -7.98 -11.03
N PHE A 9 -0.82 -8.79 -10.90
CA PHE A 9 -0.33 -9.65 -11.96
C PHE A 9 -1.36 -10.72 -12.35
N LEU A 10 -1.98 -11.37 -11.35
CA LEU A 10 -3.04 -12.36 -11.59
C LEU A 10 -4.27 -11.73 -12.27
N ALA A 11 -4.68 -10.54 -11.82
CA ALA A 11 -5.79 -9.81 -12.45
C ALA A 11 -5.48 -9.41 -13.90
N GLU A 12 -4.23 -9.06 -14.20
CA GLU A 12 -3.83 -8.72 -15.57
C GLU A 12 -3.81 -9.96 -16.48
N ILE A 13 -3.39 -11.12 -15.97
CA ILE A 13 -3.48 -12.39 -16.70
C ILE A 13 -4.94 -12.72 -17.00
N ASP A 14 -5.83 -12.59 -16.02
CA ASP A 14 -7.25 -12.88 -16.19
C ASP A 14 -7.89 -11.98 -17.26
N LYS A 15 -7.58 -10.67 -17.24
CA LYS A 15 -8.01 -9.74 -18.31
C LYS A 15 -7.52 -10.17 -19.69
N ILE A 16 -6.26 -10.60 -19.80
CA ILE A 16 -5.69 -11.07 -21.06
C ILE A 16 -6.43 -12.33 -21.53
N LEU A 17 -6.67 -13.30 -20.65
CA LEU A 17 -7.42 -14.52 -20.96
C LEU A 17 -8.86 -14.20 -21.42
N VAL A 18 -9.55 -13.30 -20.72
CA VAL A 18 -10.89 -12.83 -21.11
C VAL A 18 -10.86 -12.16 -22.49
N SER A 19 -9.87 -11.33 -22.77
CA SER A 19 -9.73 -10.65 -24.07
C SER A 19 -9.43 -11.60 -25.23
N ILE A 20 -8.75 -12.73 -24.97
CA ILE A 20 -8.46 -13.77 -25.98
C ILE A 20 -9.72 -14.60 -26.28
N SER A 21 -10.57 -14.82 -25.28
CA SER A 21 -11.80 -15.63 -25.42
C SER A 21 -12.95 -14.91 -26.16
N LYS A 22 -13.01 -13.57 -26.10
CA LYS A 22 -14.09 -12.78 -26.69
C LYS A 22 -13.82 -12.44 -28.17
N PRO A 23 -14.85 -12.43 -29.04
CA PRO A 23 -14.71 -11.92 -30.40
C PRO A 23 -14.34 -10.43 -30.35
N HIS A 24 -13.19 -10.09 -30.95
CA HIS A 24 -12.59 -8.76 -30.83
C HIS A 24 -13.12 -7.80 -31.91
N LYS A 25 -13.44 -6.56 -31.54
CA LYS A 25 -13.95 -5.49 -32.44
C LYS A 25 -12.82 -4.61 -33.02
N GLY A 26 -11.61 -5.15 -33.13
CA GLY A 26 -10.38 -4.43 -33.54
C GLY A 26 -9.26 -5.38 -33.99
N PRO A 27 -8.04 -4.87 -34.25
CA PRO A 27 -6.90 -5.69 -34.67
C PRO A 27 -6.53 -6.72 -33.58
N LYS A 28 -6.23 -7.95 -34.01
CA LYS A 28 -5.92 -9.05 -33.09
C LYS A 28 -4.69 -8.72 -32.24
N LEU A 29 -4.73 -9.11 -30.97
CA LEU A 29 -3.65 -8.87 -30.03
C LEU A 29 -2.40 -9.69 -30.42
N THR A 30 -1.30 -9.02 -30.75
CA THR A 30 -0.03 -9.66 -31.13
C THR A 30 0.69 -10.25 -29.91
N GLN A 31 1.41 -11.36 -30.07
CA GLN A 31 2.22 -11.99 -29.01
C GLN A 31 3.17 -11.00 -28.30
N GLU A 32 3.73 -10.07 -29.07
CA GLU A 32 4.65 -9.04 -28.59
C GLU A 32 3.97 -8.00 -27.70
N SER A 33 2.73 -7.61 -28.04
CA SER A 33 1.91 -6.72 -27.21
C SER A 33 1.57 -7.36 -25.86
N ILE A 34 1.25 -8.66 -25.86
CA ILE A 34 0.97 -9.44 -24.64
C ILE A 34 2.24 -9.55 -23.78
N ARG A 35 3.38 -9.82 -24.40
CA ARG A 35 4.68 -9.90 -23.72
C ARG A 35 5.06 -8.58 -23.05
N ASN A 36 4.88 -7.46 -23.74
CA ASN A 36 5.18 -6.13 -23.21
C ASN A 36 4.25 -5.79 -22.04
N ARG A 37 2.94 -6.00 -22.18
CA ARG A 37 1.97 -5.78 -21.09
C ARG A 37 2.27 -6.60 -19.84
N LEU A 38 2.59 -7.88 -20.00
CA LEU A 38 2.95 -8.75 -18.87
C LEU A 38 4.27 -8.33 -18.21
N SER A 39 5.25 -7.92 -19.01
CA SER A 39 6.54 -7.42 -18.51
C SER A 39 6.40 -6.10 -17.73
N ASP A 40 5.51 -5.21 -18.17
CA ASP A 40 5.23 -3.91 -17.54
C ASP A 40 4.40 -4.06 -16.26
N SER A 41 3.51 -5.06 -16.22
CA SER A 41 2.72 -5.38 -15.02
C SER A 41 3.58 -5.89 -13.86
N ILE A 42 4.76 -6.46 -14.16
CA ILE A 42 5.69 -6.97 -13.14
C ILE A 42 6.73 -5.89 -12.77
N PRO A 43 6.76 -5.42 -11.51
CA PRO A 43 7.80 -4.51 -11.04
C PRO A 43 9.20 -5.12 -11.21
N LYS A 44 10.20 -4.29 -11.60
CA LYS A 44 11.59 -4.72 -11.85
C LYS A 44 12.15 -5.62 -10.73
N LYS A 45 11.79 -5.32 -9.47
CA LYS A 45 12.22 -6.03 -8.25
C LYS A 45 11.79 -7.51 -8.19
N TRP A 46 10.71 -7.91 -8.87
CA TRP A 46 10.10 -9.24 -8.71
C TRP A 46 10.07 -10.08 -10.00
N ARG A 47 10.75 -9.64 -11.07
CA ARG A 47 10.80 -10.35 -12.36
C ARG A 47 11.36 -11.77 -12.28
N SER A 48 12.17 -12.07 -11.27
CA SER A 48 12.74 -13.40 -11.08
C SER A 48 11.71 -14.42 -10.56
N VAL A 49 10.63 -13.96 -9.92
CA VAL A 49 9.61 -14.79 -9.26
C VAL A 49 8.46 -15.12 -10.22
N PHE A 50 8.07 -14.14 -11.05
CA PHE A 50 6.99 -14.29 -12.04
C PHE A 50 7.57 -14.69 -13.39
N LYS A 51 7.24 -15.89 -13.86
CA LYS A 51 7.57 -16.34 -15.22
C LYS A 51 6.29 -16.47 -16.02
N PHE A 52 6.36 -16.08 -17.28
CA PHE A 52 5.27 -16.24 -18.22
C PHE A 52 5.80 -16.74 -19.57
N HIS A 53 5.01 -17.57 -20.23
CA HIS A 53 5.22 -18.07 -21.56
C HIS A 53 4.01 -17.68 -22.40
N VAL A 54 4.29 -17.03 -23.54
CA VAL A 54 3.29 -16.70 -24.56
C VAL A 54 3.70 -17.49 -25.78
N GLY A 55 2.86 -18.43 -26.20
CA GLY A 55 3.12 -19.31 -27.34
C GLY A 55 1.87 -19.51 -28.18
N ASN A 56 2.01 -20.18 -29.32
CA ASN A 56 0.87 -20.63 -30.12
C ASN A 56 0.72 -22.14 -29.94
N THR A 57 -0.49 -22.59 -29.67
CA THR A 57 -0.83 -24.03 -29.66
C THR A 57 -1.65 -24.33 -30.91
N LEU A 58 -1.47 -25.51 -31.51
CA LEU A 58 -2.15 -25.91 -32.77
C LEU A 58 -3.69 -25.74 -32.73
N ASP A 59 -4.31 -25.83 -31.54
CA ASP A 59 -5.75 -25.60 -31.30
C ASP A 59 -6.14 -24.16 -30.90
N LYS A 60 -5.23 -23.38 -30.30
CA LYS A 60 -5.51 -22.03 -29.78
C LYS A 60 -4.51 -21.04 -30.33
N LYS A 61 -5.03 -20.05 -31.06
CA LYS A 61 -4.23 -19.00 -31.73
C LYS A 61 -3.23 -18.27 -30.81
N ILE A 62 -3.47 -18.19 -29.50
CA ILE A 62 -2.54 -17.65 -28.49
C ILE A 62 -2.78 -18.38 -27.16
N ASP A 63 -1.73 -18.95 -26.57
CA ASP A 63 -1.71 -19.54 -25.23
C ASP A 63 -0.79 -18.72 -24.30
N VAL A 64 -1.30 -18.36 -23.12
CA VAL A 64 -0.56 -17.59 -22.10
C VAL A 64 -0.51 -18.44 -20.84
N LYS A 65 0.68 -18.97 -20.53
CA LYS A 65 0.95 -19.70 -19.30
C LYS A 65 1.81 -18.85 -18.39
N ALA A 66 1.26 -18.41 -17.28
CA ALA A 66 2.02 -17.73 -16.24
C ALA A 66 2.11 -18.61 -15.00
N TRP A 67 3.29 -18.69 -14.41
CA TRP A 67 3.50 -19.42 -13.17
C TRP A 67 4.47 -18.69 -12.25
N VAL A 68 4.24 -18.91 -10.96
CA VAL A 68 5.11 -18.40 -9.90
C VAL A 68 6.13 -19.47 -9.54
N VAL A 69 7.41 -19.10 -9.57
CA VAL A 69 8.49 -20.03 -9.20
C VAL A 69 8.54 -20.12 -7.67
N LYS A 70 7.90 -21.15 -7.10
CA LYS A 70 7.80 -21.37 -5.64
C LYS A 70 9.15 -21.32 -4.90
N LYS A 71 10.22 -21.84 -5.51
CA LYS A 71 11.58 -21.84 -4.90
C LYS A 71 12.11 -20.42 -4.70
N LYS A 72 12.01 -19.58 -5.75
CA LYS A 72 12.44 -18.18 -5.69
C LYS A 72 11.52 -17.33 -4.82
N GLU A 73 10.22 -17.62 -4.80
CA GLU A 73 9.28 -16.99 -3.88
C GLU A 73 9.71 -17.23 -2.42
N LYS A 74 10.06 -18.47 -2.05
CA LYS A 74 10.51 -18.81 -0.69
C LYS A 74 11.84 -18.15 -0.30
N GLU A 75 12.80 -18.10 -1.22
CA GLU A 75 14.06 -17.36 -1.02
C GLU A 75 13.80 -15.87 -0.82
N PHE A 76 12.88 -15.29 -1.60
CA PHE A 76 12.51 -13.89 -1.48
C PHE A 76 11.80 -13.58 -0.15
N TYR A 77 10.89 -14.46 0.29
CA TYR A 77 10.25 -14.35 1.60
C TYR A 77 11.24 -14.46 2.77
N ARG A 78 12.29 -15.26 2.63
CA ARG A 78 13.37 -15.35 3.64
C ARG A 78 14.19 -14.06 3.73
N GLY A 79 14.34 -13.34 2.63
CA GLY A 79 15.05 -12.06 2.59
C GLY A 79 14.24 -10.87 3.11
N PHE A 80 12.95 -11.04 3.40
CA PHE A 80 12.19 -9.96 4.03
C PHE A 80 12.59 -9.76 5.49
N GLY A 81 12.75 -8.50 5.88
CA GLY A 81 12.87 -8.13 7.29
C GLY A 81 11.64 -8.58 8.05
N LYS A 82 11.86 -9.23 9.20
CA LYS A 82 10.78 -9.66 10.10
C LYS A 82 10.70 -8.67 11.25
N THR A 83 9.55 -8.06 11.44
CA THR A 83 9.26 -7.27 12.64
C THR A 83 8.77 -8.19 13.73
N ILE A 84 9.46 -8.19 14.87
CA ILE A 84 9.07 -8.97 16.05
C ILE A 84 8.27 -8.05 16.97
N ILE A 85 7.06 -8.46 17.34
CA ILE A 85 6.18 -7.71 18.24
C ILE A 85 6.04 -8.54 19.52
N PHE A 86 6.36 -7.93 20.66
CA PHE A 86 6.12 -8.52 21.98
C PHE A 86 4.87 -7.89 22.57
N THR A 87 3.94 -8.71 23.06
CA THR A 87 2.72 -8.23 23.73
C THR A 87 2.34 -9.19 24.85
N ASP A 88 1.82 -8.61 25.92
CA ASP A 88 1.18 -9.23 27.08
C ASP A 88 -0.30 -9.59 26.83
N ARG A 89 -0.87 -9.13 25.70
CA ARG A 89 -2.27 -9.38 25.35
C ARG A 89 -2.43 -10.70 24.61
N HIS A 90 -2.54 -11.78 25.38
CA HIS A 90 -2.72 -13.14 24.84
C HIS A 90 -4.14 -13.40 24.33
N ASP A 91 -5.13 -12.63 24.77
CA ASP A 91 -6.55 -12.82 24.39
C ASP A 91 -6.88 -12.27 22.99
N MET A 92 -6.00 -11.44 22.41
CA MET A 92 -6.23 -10.83 21.11
C MET A 92 -5.73 -11.72 19.97
N PRO A 93 -6.46 -11.84 18.86
CA PRO A 93 -5.98 -12.59 17.71
C PRO A 93 -4.77 -11.88 17.09
N THR A 94 -3.81 -12.66 16.58
CA THR A 94 -2.53 -12.14 16.03
C THR A 94 -2.74 -11.07 14.96
N LYS A 95 -3.77 -11.20 14.13
CA LYS A 95 -4.11 -10.21 13.09
C LYS A 95 -4.42 -8.84 13.69
N ASP A 96 -5.15 -8.80 14.79
CA ASP A 96 -5.53 -7.55 15.45
C ASP A 96 -4.34 -6.96 16.20
N ILE A 97 -3.49 -7.78 16.81
CA ILE A 97 -2.22 -7.32 17.41
C ILE A 97 -1.36 -6.59 16.36
N VAL A 98 -1.18 -7.20 15.18
CA VAL A 98 -0.43 -6.57 14.09
C VAL A 98 -1.11 -5.29 13.62
N LYS A 99 -2.44 -5.29 13.47
CA LYS A 99 -3.20 -4.11 13.04
C LYS A 99 -3.06 -2.95 14.05
N THR A 100 -3.17 -3.23 15.34
CA THR A 100 -2.99 -2.25 16.41
C THR A 100 -1.57 -1.71 16.41
N TYR A 101 -0.56 -2.58 16.29
CA TYR A 101 0.83 -2.12 16.19
C TYR A 101 1.05 -1.21 14.97
N MET A 102 0.49 -1.56 13.81
CA MET A 102 0.57 -0.72 12.61
C MET A 102 -0.15 0.63 12.77
N SER A 103 -1.22 0.70 13.55
CA SER A 103 -1.93 1.96 13.84
C SER A 103 -1.11 2.95 14.69
N LEU A 104 -0.03 2.48 15.34
CA LEU A 104 0.90 3.35 16.05
C LEU A 104 1.56 4.37 15.11
N TRP A 105 1.78 3.99 13.85
CA TRP A 105 2.37 4.87 12.85
C TRP A 105 1.52 6.13 12.61
N THR A 106 0.20 6.03 12.71
CA THR A 106 -0.71 7.17 12.60
C THR A 106 -0.51 8.17 13.76
N VAL A 107 -0.11 7.69 14.94
CA VAL A 107 0.23 8.55 16.07
C VAL A 107 1.59 9.20 15.86
N GLU A 108 2.56 8.48 15.30
CA GLU A 108 3.85 9.07 14.92
C GLU A 108 3.73 10.17 13.86
N GLU A 109 2.79 10.03 12.93
CA GLU A 109 2.48 11.05 11.93
C GLU A 109 1.91 12.32 12.57
N ASP A 110 0.98 12.19 13.51
CA ASP A 110 0.50 13.33 14.31
C ASP A 110 1.63 14.05 15.05
N PHE A 111 2.59 13.30 15.59
CA PHE A 111 3.77 13.89 16.23
C PHE A 111 4.70 14.61 15.25
N LYS A 112 4.70 14.25 13.96
CA LYS A 112 5.40 15.04 12.92
C LYS A 112 4.68 16.35 12.68
N PHE A 113 3.35 16.35 12.57
CA PHE A 113 2.56 17.58 12.45
C PHE A 113 2.79 18.55 13.62
N LEU A 114 2.94 18.02 14.84
CA LEU A 114 3.30 18.80 16.04
C LEU A 114 4.72 19.40 16.00
N LYS A 115 5.62 18.84 15.20
CA LYS A 115 6.99 19.36 15.01
C LYS A 115 7.08 20.29 13.81
N ASP A 116 6.13 20.21 12.88
CA ASP A 116 6.09 21.06 11.70
C ASP A 116 5.72 22.50 12.08
N ARG A 117 6.54 23.44 11.60
CA ARG A 117 6.42 24.87 11.92
C ARG A 117 5.18 25.56 11.33
N VAL A 118 4.48 24.87 10.43
CA VAL A 118 3.42 25.46 9.60
C VAL A 118 2.04 25.34 10.27
N LEU A 119 1.76 24.22 10.94
CA LEU A 119 0.42 23.92 11.48
C LEU A 119 0.36 24.12 13.00
N ILE A 120 1.17 23.38 13.76
CA ILE A 120 1.13 23.42 15.23
C ILE A 120 2.55 23.28 15.79
N PRO A 121 3.33 24.36 15.89
CA PRO A 121 4.70 24.28 16.41
C PRO A 121 4.69 24.04 17.92
N VAL A 122 4.99 22.82 18.36
CA VAL A 122 5.17 22.51 19.79
C VAL A 122 6.39 23.21 20.37
N THR A 123 7.43 23.44 19.56
CA THR A 123 8.62 24.16 20.02
C THR A 123 8.25 25.61 20.33
N PRO A 124 8.34 26.06 21.60
CA PRO A 124 8.03 27.44 21.94
C PRO A 124 9.09 28.34 21.32
N ILE A 125 8.66 29.43 20.66
CA ILE A 125 9.62 30.28 19.96
C ILE A 125 10.33 31.25 20.93
N TYR A 126 9.71 31.65 22.06
CA TYR A 126 10.30 32.62 23.00
C TYR A 126 9.77 32.53 24.45
N HIS A 127 9.49 31.32 24.96
CA HIS A 127 9.01 31.17 26.34
C HIS A 127 10.15 30.76 27.29
N HIS A 128 10.33 31.53 28.37
CA HIS A 128 11.37 31.30 29.38
C HIS A 128 10.80 30.87 30.75
N LEU A 129 9.48 30.98 30.94
CA LEU A 129 8.80 30.58 32.18
C LEU A 129 8.03 29.27 31.98
N ASP A 130 8.05 28.43 33.00
CA ASP A 130 7.44 27.09 32.97
C ASP A 130 5.92 27.11 32.75
N LEU A 131 5.22 28.11 33.29
CA LEU A 131 3.76 28.18 33.19
C LEU A 131 3.28 28.46 31.75
N PRO A 132 3.79 29.49 31.04
CA PRO A 132 3.52 29.68 29.62
C PRO A 132 3.88 28.49 28.73
N ILE A 133 4.96 27.76 29.04
CA ILE A 133 5.35 26.55 28.30
C ILE A 133 4.27 25.48 28.44
N LYS A 134 3.77 25.23 29.65
CA LYS A 134 2.69 24.26 29.90
C LYS A 134 1.40 24.63 29.15
N VAL A 135 1.03 25.90 29.15
CA VAL A 135 -0.17 26.39 28.45
C VAL A 135 -0.01 26.26 26.92
N HIS A 136 1.17 26.60 26.38
CA HIS A 136 1.47 26.45 24.95
C HIS A 136 1.35 24.98 24.50
N VAL A 137 2.00 24.05 25.23
CA VAL A 137 1.93 22.62 24.91
C VAL A 137 0.49 22.10 24.98
N PHE A 138 -0.27 22.53 25.99
CA PHE A 138 -1.68 22.18 26.10
C PHE A 138 -2.50 22.67 24.89
N LEU A 139 -2.32 23.92 24.47
CA LEU A 139 -3.00 24.48 23.29
C LEU A 139 -2.61 23.74 22.01
N CYS A 140 -1.34 23.35 21.86
CA CYS A 140 -0.88 22.56 20.72
C CYS A 140 -1.57 21.18 20.65
N VAL A 141 -1.66 20.47 21.78
CA VAL A 141 -2.34 19.17 21.84
C VAL A 141 -3.83 19.32 21.55
N MET A 142 -4.48 20.33 22.11
CA MET A 142 -5.90 20.62 21.83
C MET A 142 -6.13 20.95 20.35
N GLY A 143 -5.27 21.77 19.75
CA GLY A 143 -5.33 22.09 18.32
C GLY A 143 -5.19 20.84 17.44
N LEU A 144 -4.29 19.92 17.78
CA LEU A 144 -4.11 18.67 17.06
C LEU A 144 -5.36 17.79 17.17
N LEU A 145 -5.96 17.68 18.37
CA LEU A 145 -7.20 16.93 18.58
C LEU A 145 -8.34 17.51 17.73
N PHE A 146 -8.50 18.83 17.70
CA PHE A 146 -9.49 19.49 16.85
C PHE A 146 -9.25 19.23 15.37
N TYR A 147 -8.01 19.37 14.90
CA TYR A 147 -7.64 19.09 13.52
C TYR A 147 -7.98 17.66 13.12
N ARG A 148 -7.64 16.69 13.97
CA ARG A 148 -7.92 15.27 13.74
C ARG A 148 -9.42 14.97 13.75
N TYR A 149 -10.17 15.62 14.65
CA TYR A 149 -11.63 15.53 14.67
C TYR A 149 -12.26 16.10 13.39
N MET A 150 -11.78 17.26 12.91
CA MET A 150 -12.25 17.86 11.66
C MET A 150 -11.95 16.96 10.45
N LEU A 151 -10.75 16.38 10.38
CA LEU A 151 -10.39 15.40 9.35
C LEU A 151 -11.28 14.17 9.40
N TRP A 152 -11.54 13.63 10.59
CA TRP A 152 -12.40 12.45 10.75
C TRP A 152 -13.83 12.75 10.30
N LYS A 153 -14.40 13.89 10.70
CA LYS A 153 -15.72 14.33 10.27
C LYS A 153 -15.78 14.55 8.75
N TYR A 154 -14.76 15.19 8.18
CA TYR A 154 -14.65 15.39 6.74
C TYR A 154 -14.64 14.05 5.98
N LEU A 155 -13.92 13.05 6.48
CA LEU A 155 -13.86 11.70 5.87
C LEU A 155 -15.17 10.92 6.01
N GLU A 156 -16.00 11.22 7.01
CA GLU A 156 -17.30 10.60 7.24
C GLU A 156 -18.41 11.23 6.37
N ASP A 157 -18.29 12.53 6.07
CA ASP A 157 -19.22 13.29 5.23
C ASP A 157 -18.95 13.12 3.71
N ASP A 158 -17.75 12.69 3.27
CA ASP A 158 -17.37 12.60 1.85
C ASP A 158 -17.72 11.25 1.19
N GLU A 159 -18.89 11.20 0.53
CA GLU A 159 -19.10 10.49 -0.75
C GLU A 159 -18.33 11.17 -1.92
N LEU A 160 -17.57 12.24 -1.66
CA LEU A 160 -16.72 12.91 -2.64
C LEU A 160 -15.24 12.48 -2.51
N THR A 161 -14.60 12.30 -3.66
CA THR A 161 -13.29 11.66 -3.76
C THR A 161 -12.17 12.55 -3.24
N LEU A 162 -11.62 12.22 -2.06
CA LEU A 162 -10.27 12.69 -1.72
C LEU A 162 -9.27 12.09 -2.70
N PRO A 163 -8.34 12.89 -3.22
CA PRO A 163 -7.30 12.35 -4.05
C PRO A 163 -6.34 11.49 -3.22
N GLN A 164 -6.24 10.23 -3.62
CA GLN A 164 -5.60 9.09 -2.92
C GLN A 164 -4.08 9.19 -2.67
N TYR A 165 -3.50 10.39 -2.69
CA TYR A 165 -2.06 10.59 -2.51
C TYR A 165 -1.62 10.84 -1.05
N TRP A 166 -2.52 11.07 -0.10
CA TRP A 166 -2.14 11.34 1.31
C TRP A 166 -2.34 10.18 2.31
N PHE A 167 -3.20 9.19 2.04
CA PHE A 167 -3.48 8.07 2.97
C PHE A 167 -2.89 6.73 2.52
N ARG A 168 -1.74 6.73 1.85
CA ARG A 168 -1.08 5.50 1.45
C ARG A 168 0.41 5.51 1.81
N VAL A 169 0.69 5.23 3.07
CA VAL A 169 1.92 4.55 3.51
C VAL A 169 1.51 3.48 4.51
#